data_AF-A0AAU2CE19-F1
#
_entry.id   AF-A0AAU2CE19-F1
#
_cell.length_a   1.000
_cell.length_b   1.000
_cell.length_c   1.000
_cell.angle_alpha   90.00
_cell.angle_beta   90.00
_cell.angle_gamma   90.00
#
_symmetry.space_group_name_H-M   'P 1'
#
loop_
_entity.id
_entity.type
_entity.pdbx_description
1 polymer ?
#
loop_
_entity_poly.entity_id
_entity_poly.type
_entity_poly.pdbx_seq_one_letter_code
_entity_poly.pdbx_strand_id
1 'polypeptide(L)'
;MFDSFPGGTSERLDRPTYHADLGRLYTNGIGFLNKLERGQHFKERGFPSWEAFAGGDWERALSLADERREDYAREIRRASELGVTHRRLRVVEFPVTPYVQWELFVLRVRVDVGDDIKVLDARDISNIERSRPVPEVVILGDVAMYEVVYDEDGNAAGANRYTDGSLIRETNAGFDALYERGEGFQDFFDREIVTLAPPRVSGAQTGLRGSR
;
A
#
# COMPACT_ATOMS: atom_id res chain seq x y z
N MET A 1 -16.40 -12.32 5.98
CA MET A 1 -15.24 -12.02 5.12
C MET A 1 -14.12 -11.58 6.06
N PHE A 2 -12.93 -12.18 6.00
CA PHE A 2 -11.84 -11.94 6.98
C PHE A 2 -12.25 -12.25 8.43
N ASP A 3 -13.11 -13.24 8.62
CA ASP A 3 -13.70 -13.51 9.94
C ASP A 3 -12.66 -14.20 10.83
N SER A 4 -11.87 -15.12 10.26
CA SER A 4 -10.82 -15.86 10.97
C SER A 4 -9.53 -15.06 11.21
N PHE A 5 -9.32 -13.98 10.45
CA PHE A 5 -8.06 -13.22 10.42
C PHE A 5 -7.50 -12.81 11.80
N PRO A 6 -8.27 -12.18 12.71
CA PRO A 6 -7.74 -11.73 14.00
C PRO A 6 -7.54 -12.86 15.00
N GLY A 7 -8.13 -14.03 14.76
CA GLY A 7 -7.88 -15.24 15.56
C GLY A 7 -6.74 -16.08 15.00
N GLY A 8 -6.16 -15.69 13.86
CA GLY A 8 -5.09 -16.41 13.21
C GLY A 8 -3.83 -16.48 14.06
N THR A 9 -3.20 -17.65 14.11
CA THR A 9 -1.89 -17.80 14.74
C THR A 9 -0.82 -17.19 13.84
N SER A 10 -0.04 -16.26 14.38
CA SER A 10 1.00 -15.56 13.64
C SER A 10 2.34 -15.51 14.38
N GLU A 11 3.42 -15.38 13.62
CA GLU A 11 4.76 -15.06 14.11
C GLU A 11 5.07 -13.58 13.87
N ARG A 12 5.50 -12.86 14.92
CA ARG A 12 5.93 -11.46 14.76
C ARG A 12 7.33 -11.40 14.16
N LEU A 13 7.46 -10.73 13.02
CA LEU A 13 8.74 -10.40 12.40
C LEU A 13 9.02 -8.89 12.55
N ASP A 14 10.26 -8.54 12.85
CA ASP A 14 10.72 -7.16 12.68
C ASP A 14 10.84 -6.80 11.19
N ARG A 15 11.06 -5.52 10.89
CA ARG A 15 11.09 -5.04 9.51
C ARG A 15 12.18 -5.69 8.64
N PRO A 16 13.46 -5.80 9.08
CA PRO A 16 14.48 -6.49 8.30
C PRO A 16 14.15 -7.96 8.04
N THR A 17 13.69 -8.68 9.07
CA THR A 17 13.36 -10.12 8.96
C THR A 17 12.16 -10.33 8.04
N TYR A 18 11.13 -9.47 8.14
CA TYR A 18 9.99 -9.48 7.23
C TYR A 18 10.42 -9.32 5.76
N HIS A 19 11.23 -8.33 5.43
CA HIS A 19 11.66 -8.11 4.04
C HIS A 19 12.54 -9.25 3.51
N ALA A 20 13.44 -9.80 4.35
CA ALA A 20 14.27 -10.94 3.98
C ALA A 20 13.43 -12.21 3.73
N ASP A 21 12.43 -12.46 4.57
CA ASP A 21 11.52 -13.60 4.46
C ASP A 21 10.64 -13.50 3.21
N LEU A 22 10.01 -12.33 3.00
CA LEU A 22 9.22 -12.04 1.81
C LEU A 22 10.05 -12.22 0.55
N GLY A 23 11.25 -11.63 0.49
CA GLY A 23 12.13 -11.72 -0.68
C GLY A 23 12.50 -13.17 -1.02
N ARG A 24 12.80 -13.98 -0.01
CA ARG A 24 13.10 -15.41 -0.18
C ARG A 24 11.90 -16.18 -0.73
N LEU A 25 10.70 -15.98 -0.17
CA LEU A 25 9.50 -16.68 -0.62
C LEU A 25 9.07 -16.21 -2.02
N TYR A 26 9.20 -14.92 -2.29
CA TYR A 26 8.88 -14.32 -3.57
C TYR A 26 9.64 -14.97 -4.74
N THR A 27 10.92 -15.31 -4.54
CA THR A 27 11.73 -15.99 -5.56
C THR A 27 11.52 -17.50 -5.64
N ASN A 28 10.71 -18.09 -4.75
CA ASN A 28 10.50 -19.53 -4.64
C ASN A 28 9.24 -20.01 -5.38
N GLY A 29 8.83 -19.33 -6.46
CA GLY A 29 7.77 -19.79 -7.36
C GLY A 29 6.35 -19.59 -6.84
N ILE A 30 6.08 -18.49 -6.13
CA ILE A 30 4.70 -18.12 -5.76
C ILE A 30 3.92 -17.74 -7.02
N GLY A 31 2.72 -18.28 -7.23
CA GLY A 31 1.94 -17.96 -8.44
C GLY A 31 1.42 -16.51 -8.47
N PHE A 32 1.29 -15.87 -7.31
CA PHE A 32 0.78 -14.51 -7.19
C PHE A 32 1.27 -13.79 -5.93
N LEU A 33 1.25 -12.47 -5.98
CA LEU A 33 1.34 -11.55 -4.85
C LEU A 33 0.12 -10.62 -4.89
N ASN A 34 -0.69 -10.69 -3.84
CA ASN A 34 -1.83 -9.80 -3.65
C ASN A 34 -1.56 -8.86 -2.48
N LYS A 35 -1.76 -7.56 -2.66
CA LYS A 35 -1.58 -6.55 -1.60
C LYS A 35 -2.87 -5.79 -1.33
N LEU A 36 -3.36 -5.82 -0.10
CA LEU A 36 -4.48 -5.01 0.38
C LEU A 36 -3.97 -3.90 1.29
N GLU A 37 -4.23 -2.66 0.92
CA GLU A 37 -3.79 -1.48 1.67
C GLU A 37 -5.00 -0.71 2.20
N ARG A 38 -5.08 -0.59 3.52
CA ARG A 38 -6.25 -0.02 4.20
C ARG A 38 -5.94 1.19 5.05
N GLY A 39 -4.74 1.30 5.62
CA GLY A 39 -4.38 2.47 6.43
C GLY A 39 -4.35 3.75 5.60
N GLN A 40 -4.63 4.89 6.24
CA GLN A 40 -4.73 6.18 5.56
C GLN A 40 -3.59 7.14 5.91
N HIS A 41 -2.68 6.72 6.80
CA HIS A 41 -1.61 7.54 7.34
C HIS A 41 -0.37 6.68 7.59
N PHE A 42 0.69 6.89 6.82
CA PHE A 42 1.98 6.24 7.05
C PHE A 42 3.14 7.22 6.99
N LYS A 43 4.25 6.82 7.61
CA LYS A 43 5.55 7.47 7.48
C LYS A 43 6.51 6.57 6.71
N GLU A 44 6.80 6.91 5.47
CA GLU A 44 7.74 6.18 4.61
C GLU A 44 9.14 6.78 4.69
N ARG A 45 9.69 6.87 5.91
CA ARG A 45 11.07 7.35 6.12
C ARG A 45 12.07 6.55 5.29
N GLY A 46 13.02 7.24 4.67
CA GLY A 46 13.97 6.65 3.74
C GLY A 46 13.45 6.52 2.30
N PHE A 47 12.19 6.88 2.02
CA PHE A 47 11.70 7.03 0.66
C PHE A 47 11.76 8.52 0.24
N PRO A 48 12.65 8.92 -0.70
CA PRO A 48 12.90 10.33 -0.97
C PRO A 48 11.66 11.14 -1.36
N SER A 49 10.75 10.55 -2.16
CA SER A 49 9.50 11.21 -2.54
C SER A 49 8.63 11.53 -1.33
N TRP A 50 8.54 10.60 -0.37
CA TRP A 50 7.79 10.81 0.87
C TRP A 50 8.45 11.89 1.74
N GLU A 51 9.78 11.90 1.84
CA GLU A 51 10.50 12.90 2.64
C GLU A 51 10.31 14.32 2.10
N ALA A 52 10.33 14.49 0.78
CA ALA A 52 10.00 15.78 0.14
C ALA A 52 8.55 16.19 0.41
N PHE A 53 7.60 15.27 0.27
CA PHE A 53 6.18 15.50 0.60
C PHE A 53 6.01 15.90 2.06
N ALA A 54 6.64 15.18 2.99
CA ALA A 54 6.57 15.44 4.42
C ALA A 54 7.16 16.82 4.79
N GLY A 55 8.16 17.29 4.02
CA GLY A 55 8.74 18.63 4.11
C GLY A 55 7.91 19.74 3.43
N GLY A 56 6.80 19.40 2.77
CA GLY A 56 5.94 20.35 2.05
C GLY A 56 6.38 20.70 0.63
N ASP A 57 7.41 20.04 0.10
CA ASP A 57 7.88 20.24 -1.27
C ASP A 57 7.16 19.27 -2.23
N TRP A 58 5.95 19.66 -2.62
CA TRP A 58 5.07 18.85 -3.44
C TRP A 58 5.65 18.55 -4.83
N GLU A 59 6.18 19.56 -5.52
CA GLU A 59 6.73 19.39 -6.86
C GLU A 59 7.94 18.44 -6.83
N ARG A 60 8.82 18.58 -5.84
CA ARG A 60 9.95 17.65 -5.69
C ARG A 60 9.49 16.24 -5.35
N ALA A 61 8.46 16.09 -4.51
CA ALA A 61 7.90 14.77 -4.18
C ALA A 61 7.42 14.04 -5.44
N LEU A 62 6.69 14.73 -6.33
CA LEU A 62 6.21 14.14 -7.59
C LEU A 62 7.35 13.81 -8.56
N SER A 63 8.32 14.72 -8.69
CA SER A 63 9.52 14.48 -9.52
C SER A 63 10.29 13.24 -9.05
N LEU A 64 10.48 13.07 -7.74
CA LEU A 64 11.15 11.90 -7.15
C LEU A 64 10.38 10.60 -7.36
N ALA A 65 9.04 10.66 -7.38
CA ALA A 65 8.22 9.50 -7.71
C ALA A 65 8.38 9.09 -9.18
N ASP A 66 8.47 10.05 -10.11
CA ASP A 66 8.66 9.75 -11.53
C ASP A 66 10.09 9.24 -11.84
N GLU A 67 11.12 9.71 -11.12
CA GLU A 67 12.49 9.17 -11.22
C GLU A 67 12.56 7.65 -10.95
N ARG A 68 11.60 7.11 -10.19
CA ARG A 68 11.47 5.67 -9.89
C ARG A 68 10.81 4.85 -11.00
N ARG A 69 10.32 5.47 -12.08
CA ARG A 69 9.58 4.81 -13.16
C ARG A 69 10.30 3.60 -13.74
N GLU A 70 11.60 3.72 -14.01
CA GLU A 70 12.38 2.60 -14.54
C GLU A 70 12.53 1.45 -13.54
N ASP A 71 12.64 1.77 -12.24
CA ASP A 71 12.75 0.79 -11.17
C ASP A 71 11.44 -0.02 -11.07
N TYR A 72 10.29 0.66 -11.11
CA TYR A 72 8.98 -0.01 -11.13
C TYR A 72 8.78 -0.86 -12.38
N ALA A 73 9.19 -0.36 -13.54
CA ALA A 73 9.12 -1.14 -14.78
C ALA A 73 10.01 -2.40 -14.72
N ARG A 74 11.18 -2.33 -14.07
CA ARG A 74 12.02 -3.51 -13.81
C ARG A 74 11.37 -4.49 -12.84
N GLU A 75 10.74 -4.00 -11.77
CA GLU A 75 10.01 -4.83 -10.81
C GLU A 75 8.88 -5.61 -11.48
N ILE A 76 8.09 -4.97 -12.35
CA ILE A 76 6.99 -5.62 -13.08
C ILE A 76 7.51 -6.66 -14.07
N ARG A 77 8.56 -6.34 -14.84
CA ARG A 77 9.20 -7.32 -15.74
C ARG A 77 9.71 -8.53 -14.96
N ARG A 78 10.37 -8.30 -13.82
CA ARG A 78 10.87 -9.35 -12.94
C ARG A 78 9.73 -10.25 -12.43
N ALA A 79 8.59 -9.68 -12.04
CA ALA A 79 7.42 -10.44 -11.64
C ALA A 79 6.93 -11.34 -12.79
N SER A 80 6.82 -10.78 -14.00
CA SER A 80 6.43 -11.54 -15.20
C SER A 80 7.42 -12.66 -15.54
N GLU A 81 8.73 -12.42 -15.43
CA GLU A 81 9.78 -13.44 -15.65
C GLU A 81 9.68 -14.60 -14.65
N LEU A 82 9.30 -14.31 -13.41
CA LEU A 82 9.09 -15.29 -12.35
C LEU A 82 7.71 -15.95 -12.42
N GLY A 83 6.84 -15.53 -13.35
CA GLY A 83 5.46 -16.02 -13.45
C GLY A 83 4.57 -15.59 -12.28
N VAL A 84 4.92 -14.51 -11.58
CA VAL A 84 4.17 -14.00 -10.42
C VAL A 84 3.19 -12.94 -10.88
N THR A 85 1.89 -13.16 -10.66
CA THR A 85 0.87 -12.14 -10.91
C THR A 85 0.81 -11.17 -9.73
N HIS A 86 0.96 -9.87 -9.97
CA HIS A 86 0.83 -8.83 -8.96
C HIS A 86 -0.53 -8.15 -9.04
N ARG A 87 -1.22 -8.04 -7.90
CA ARG A 87 -2.44 -7.24 -7.78
C ARG A 87 -2.40 -6.42 -6.51
N ARG A 88 -2.82 -5.17 -6.61
CA ARG A 88 -2.94 -4.27 -5.45
C ARG A 88 -4.35 -3.72 -5.36
N LEU A 89 -4.95 -3.85 -4.19
CA LEU A 89 -6.18 -3.15 -3.85
C LEU A 89 -5.87 -2.07 -2.83
N ARG A 90 -6.15 -0.82 -3.20
CA ARG A 90 -6.03 0.34 -2.31
C ARG A 90 -7.42 0.80 -1.86
N VAL A 91 -7.71 0.68 -0.58
CA VAL A 91 -8.96 1.24 -0.01
C VAL A 91 -8.71 2.69 0.40
N VAL A 92 -9.55 3.62 -0.06
CA VAL A 92 -9.42 5.07 0.18
C VAL A 92 -10.59 5.56 1.03
N GLU A 93 -10.28 6.30 2.10
CA GLU A 93 -11.29 7.01 2.90
C GLU A 93 -11.45 8.46 2.44
N PHE A 94 -12.65 9.00 2.67
CA PHE A 94 -12.95 10.42 2.44
C PHE A 94 -13.19 11.16 3.77
N PRO A 95 -12.72 12.41 3.92
CA PRO A 95 -11.91 13.15 2.94
C PRO A 95 -10.52 12.53 2.74
N VAL A 96 -10.02 12.55 1.50
CA VAL A 96 -8.71 11.98 1.14
C VAL A 96 -7.63 12.60 2.02
N THR A 97 -6.84 11.76 2.68
CA THR A 97 -5.77 12.24 3.55
C THR A 97 -4.59 12.75 2.73
N PRO A 98 -3.76 13.67 3.28
CA PRO A 98 -2.52 14.10 2.63
C PRO A 98 -1.61 12.94 2.18
N TYR A 99 -1.51 11.90 3.01
CA TYR A 99 -0.70 10.73 2.71
C TYR A 99 -1.25 9.98 1.49
N VAL A 100 -2.55 9.69 1.47
CA VAL A 100 -3.18 8.96 0.35
C VAL A 100 -3.13 9.77 -0.93
N GLN A 101 -3.31 11.10 -0.86
CA GLN A 101 -3.15 11.96 -2.03
C GLN A 101 -1.75 11.81 -2.62
N TRP A 102 -0.70 11.95 -1.82
CA TRP A 102 0.69 11.74 -2.26
C TRP A 102 0.92 10.31 -2.81
N GLU A 103 0.48 9.30 -2.06
CA GLU A 103 0.67 7.89 -2.43
C GLU A 103 0.04 7.58 -3.79
N LEU A 104 -1.16 8.11 -4.07
CA LEU A 104 -1.81 7.88 -5.35
C LEU A 104 -1.05 8.53 -6.52
N PHE A 105 -0.28 9.60 -6.32
CA PHE A 105 0.65 10.06 -7.36
C PHE A 105 1.82 9.08 -7.58
N VAL A 106 2.34 8.46 -6.51
CA VAL A 106 3.36 7.40 -6.62
C VAL A 106 2.80 6.17 -7.35
N LEU A 107 1.59 5.74 -6.99
CA LEU A 107 0.94 4.59 -7.61
C LEU A 107 0.54 4.86 -9.07
N ARG A 108 0.24 6.10 -9.45
CA ARG A 108 0.05 6.48 -10.87
C ARG A 108 1.27 6.12 -11.71
N VAL A 109 2.49 6.41 -11.25
CA VAL A 109 3.73 6.03 -11.96
C VAL A 109 3.82 4.51 -12.15
N ARG A 110 3.41 3.71 -11.15
CA ARG A 110 3.39 2.24 -11.25
C ARG A 110 2.38 1.73 -12.26
N VAL A 111 1.16 2.29 -12.25
CA VAL A 111 0.10 1.93 -13.22
C VAL A 111 0.53 2.27 -14.64
N ASP A 112 1.16 3.43 -14.85
CA ASP A 112 1.66 3.85 -16.16
C ASP A 112 2.68 2.88 -16.77
N VAL A 113 3.38 2.09 -15.94
CA VAL A 113 4.34 1.06 -16.39
C VAL A 113 3.77 -0.37 -16.33
N GLY A 114 2.46 -0.50 -16.09
CA GLY A 114 1.71 -1.76 -16.21
C GLY A 114 1.38 -2.48 -14.90
N ASP A 115 1.47 -1.82 -13.74
CA ASP A 115 1.03 -2.43 -12.48
C ASP A 115 -0.50 -2.54 -12.43
N ASP A 116 -1.00 -3.66 -11.90
CA ASP A 116 -2.44 -3.91 -11.78
C ASP A 116 -2.92 -3.46 -10.40
N ILE A 117 -3.38 -2.20 -10.36
CA ILE A 117 -3.88 -1.55 -9.15
C ILE A 117 -5.36 -1.21 -9.35
N LYS A 118 -6.16 -1.55 -8.35
CA LYS A 118 -7.53 -1.09 -8.21
C LYS A 118 -7.72 -0.28 -6.95
N VAL A 119 -8.69 0.63 -7.02
CA VAL A 119 -9.06 1.48 -5.90
C VAL A 119 -10.47 1.15 -5.45
N LEU A 120 -10.71 1.19 -4.15
CA LEU A 120 -12.03 1.00 -3.58
C LEU A 120 -12.32 2.11 -2.57
N ASP A 121 -13.49 2.72 -2.67
CA ASP A 121 -13.97 3.68 -1.68
C ASP A 121 -14.40 2.97 -0.40
N ALA A 122 -13.84 3.36 0.75
CA ALA A 122 -14.17 2.77 2.04
C ALA A 122 -15.69 2.79 2.34
N ARG A 123 -16.43 3.77 1.80
CA ARG A 123 -17.90 3.86 1.94
C ARG A 123 -18.61 2.66 1.34
N ASP A 124 -18.09 2.11 0.23
CA ASP A 124 -18.68 0.98 -0.49
C ASP A 124 -18.51 -0.35 0.25
N ILE A 125 -17.60 -0.42 1.22
CA ILE A 125 -17.36 -1.61 2.06
C ILE A 125 -17.71 -1.38 3.53
N SER A 126 -18.41 -0.29 3.86
CA SER A 126 -18.84 0.01 5.24
C SER A 126 -19.65 -1.12 5.90
N ASN A 127 -20.39 -1.90 5.10
CA ASN A 127 -21.10 -3.09 5.56
C ASN A 127 -20.19 -4.29 5.90
N ILE A 128 -18.99 -4.35 5.31
CA ILE A 128 -17.95 -5.35 5.61
C ILE A 128 -17.15 -4.88 6.81
N GLU A 129 -16.85 -3.58 6.91
CA GLU A 129 -16.04 -3.00 7.97
C GLU A 129 -16.79 -2.68 9.27
N ARG A 130 -17.99 -3.24 9.47
CA ARG A 130 -18.86 -2.93 10.63
C ARG A 130 -18.17 -3.13 11.98
N SER A 131 -17.30 -4.13 12.08
CA SER A 131 -16.63 -4.50 13.32
C SER A 131 -15.19 -3.99 13.38
N ARG A 132 -14.54 -3.90 12.22
CA ARG A 132 -13.13 -3.53 12.05
C ARG A 132 -12.86 -3.23 10.57
N PRO A 133 -11.81 -2.45 10.25
CA PRO A 133 -11.33 -2.34 8.89
C PRO A 133 -10.92 -3.69 8.29
N VAL A 134 -10.94 -3.79 6.97
CA VAL A 134 -10.32 -4.90 6.24
C VAL A 134 -8.82 -4.94 6.54
N PRO A 135 -8.18 -6.12 6.50
CA PRO A 135 -6.81 -6.25 6.94
C PRO A 135 -5.83 -5.57 5.99
N GLU A 136 -4.69 -5.13 6.51
CA GLU A 136 -3.58 -4.60 5.71
C GLU A 136 -2.54 -5.68 5.47
N VAL A 137 -2.60 -6.33 4.31
CA VAL A 137 -1.92 -7.61 4.09
C VAL A 137 -1.18 -7.69 2.77
N VAL A 138 -0.08 -8.44 2.78
CA VAL A 138 0.61 -8.97 1.60
C VAL A 138 0.45 -10.48 1.60
N ILE A 139 -0.17 -11.04 0.56
CA ILE A 139 -0.41 -12.47 0.40
C ILE A 139 0.52 -13.00 -0.70
N LEU A 140 1.33 -14.01 -0.38
CA LEU A 140 2.23 -14.68 -1.31
C LEU A 140 1.70 -16.09 -1.58
N GLY A 141 1.02 -16.26 -2.71
CA GLY A 141 0.41 -17.54 -3.07
C GLY A 141 -0.48 -18.10 -1.94
N ASP A 142 -0.34 -19.39 -1.69
CA ASP A 142 -0.91 -20.11 -0.55
C ASP A 142 0.10 -20.41 0.56
N VAL A 143 1.31 -19.82 0.48
CA VAL A 143 2.46 -20.19 1.34
C VAL A 143 2.65 -19.26 2.53
N ALA A 144 2.38 -17.97 2.37
CA ALA A 144 2.54 -16.99 3.44
C ALA A 144 1.63 -15.79 3.23
N MET A 145 1.17 -15.22 4.34
CA MET A 145 0.50 -13.94 4.38
C MET A 145 1.13 -13.09 5.48
N TYR A 146 1.27 -11.80 5.24
CA TYR A 146 1.85 -10.85 6.18
C TYR A 146 0.86 -9.73 6.45
N GLU A 147 0.41 -9.61 7.69
CA GLU A 147 -0.23 -8.37 8.16
C GLU A 147 0.87 -7.35 8.43
N VAL A 148 0.87 -6.24 7.70
CA VAL A 148 1.88 -5.20 7.90
C VAL A 148 1.56 -4.44 9.18
N VAL A 149 2.56 -4.27 10.05
CA VAL A 149 2.36 -3.59 11.32
C VAL A 149 3.16 -2.30 11.38
N TYR A 150 2.54 -1.27 11.93
CA TYR A 150 3.09 0.06 12.11
C TYR A 150 3.20 0.39 13.60
N ASP A 151 4.17 1.22 13.95
CA ASP A 151 4.24 1.80 15.29
C ASP A 151 3.22 2.94 15.48
N GLU A 152 3.13 3.48 16.69
CA GLU A 152 2.22 4.59 17.03
C GLU A 152 2.49 5.86 16.22
N ASP A 153 3.70 5.99 15.67
CA ASP A 153 4.12 7.07 14.81
C ASP A 153 3.76 6.85 13.34
N GLY A 154 3.23 5.69 12.97
CA GLY A 154 2.92 5.30 11.60
C GLY A 154 4.14 4.85 10.78
N ASN A 155 5.28 4.55 11.41
CA ASN A 155 6.41 3.94 10.71
C ASN A 155 6.19 2.41 10.62
N ALA A 156 6.58 1.81 9.50
CA ALA A 156 6.47 0.34 9.38
C ALA A 156 7.42 -0.35 10.38
N ALA A 157 6.84 -1.22 11.21
CA ALA A 157 7.45 -1.92 12.35
C ALA A 157 7.53 -3.44 12.14
N GLY A 158 7.46 -3.89 10.88
CA GLY A 158 7.52 -5.30 10.49
C GLY A 158 6.15 -5.86 10.12
N ALA A 159 5.93 -7.14 10.41
CA ALA A 159 4.70 -7.81 10.06
C ALA A 159 4.38 -8.98 10.99
N ASN A 160 3.10 -9.30 11.13
CA ASN A 160 2.67 -10.60 11.65
C ASN A 160 2.57 -11.58 10.46
N ARG A 161 3.38 -12.63 10.49
CA ARG A 161 3.42 -13.66 9.45
C ARG A 161 2.47 -14.81 9.79
N TYR A 162 1.67 -15.20 8.82
CA TYR A 162 0.74 -16.32 8.88
C TYR A 162 1.14 -17.38 7.85
N THR A 163 1.08 -18.65 8.25
CA THR A 163 1.39 -19.82 7.42
C THR A 163 0.28 -20.87 7.39
N ASP A 164 -0.84 -20.64 8.11
CA ASP A 164 -2.04 -21.48 8.01
C ASP A 164 -2.70 -21.27 6.65
N GLY A 165 -2.59 -22.29 5.78
CA GLY A 165 -3.14 -22.24 4.43
C GLY A 165 -4.66 -22.03 4.37
N SER A 166 -5.42 -22.45 5.39
CA SER A 166 -6.88 -22.22 5.42
C SER A 166 -7.19 -20.75 5.63
N LEU A 167 -6.48 -20.09 6.55
CA LEU A 167 -6.60 -18.65 6.78
C LEU A 167 -6.14 -17.84 5.56
N ILE A 168 -5.03 -18.24 4.93
CA ILE A 168 -4.51 -17.58 3.73
C ILE A 168 -5.55 -17.66 2.61
N ARG A 169 -6.15 -18.83 2.37
CA ARG A 169 -7.20 -19.00 1.34
C ARG A 169 -8.45 -18.19 1.63
N GLU A 170 -8.94 -18.16 2.87
CA GLU A 170 -10.09 -17.32 3.25
C GLU A 170 -9.79 -15.84 3.00
N THR A 171 -8.62 -15.37 3.44
CA THR A 171 -8.21 -13.96 3.27
C THR A 171 -8.04 -13.63 1.80
N ASN A 172 -7.44 -14.53 1.01
CA ASN A 172 -7.28 -14.32 -0.43
C ASN A 172 -8.63 -14.29 -1.17
N ALA A 173 -9.58 -15.14 -0.80
CA ALA A 173 -10.94 -15.09 -1.35
C ALA A 173 -11.64 -13.76 -1.01
N GLY A 174 -11.42 -13.24 0.21
CA GLY A 174 -11.86 -11.90 0.60
C GLY A 174 -11.21 -10.80 -0.26
N PHE A 175 -9.90 -10.89 -0.49
CA PHE A 175 -9.18 -9.99 -1.39
C PHE A 175 -9.76 -10.04 -2.81
N ASP A 176 -9.92 -11.22 -3.41
CA ASP A 176 -10.42 -11.38 -4.77
C ASP A 176 -11.81 -10.75 -4.93
N ALA A 177 -12.73 -11.02 -3.98
CA ALA A 177 -14.06 -10.44 -4.00
C ALA A 177 -14.07 -8.91 -3.86
N LEU A 178 -13.15 -8.32 -3.09
CA LEU A 178 -13.00 -6.86 -3.02
C LEU A 178 -12.31 -6.30 -4.27
N TYR A 179 -11.34 -7.01 -4.83
CA TYR A 179 -10.61 -6.62 -6.02
C TYR A 179 -11.53 -6.55 -7.24
N GLU A 180 -12.45 -7.51 -7.40
CA GLU A 180 -13.46 -7.48 -8.45
C GLU A 180 -14.36 -6.24 -8.37
N ARG A 181 -14.65 -5.79 -7.14
CA ARG A 181 -15.48 -4.60 -6.87
C ARG A 181 -14.72 -3.28 -7.00
N GLY A 182 -13.39 -3.32 -6.91
CA GLY A 182 -12.55 -2.13 -7.07
C GLY A 182 -12.66 -1.53 -8.48
N GLU A 183 -12.68 -0.20 -8.55
CA GLU A 183 -12.66 0.54 -9.81
C GLU A 183 -11.24 0.68 -10.36
N GLY A 184 -11.15 1.04 -11.64
CA GLY A 184 -9.88 1.29 -12.30
C GLY A 184 -9.13 2.46 -11.68
N PHE A 185 -7.83 2.29 -11.46
CA PHE A 185 -7.00 3.32 -10.83
C PHE A 185 -6.99 4.66 -11.60
N GLN A 186 -6.99 4.61 -12.94
CA GLN A 186 -6.99 5.81 -13.78
C GLN A 186 -8.26 6.64 -13.56
N ASP A 187 -9.42 5.99 -13.61
CA ASP A 187 -10.74 6.63 -13.42
C ASP A 187 -10.90 7.26 -12.04
N PHE A 188 -10.49 6.57 -10.96
CA PHE A 188 -10.55 7.12 -9.60
C PHE A 188 -9.64 8.34 -9.46
N PHE A 189 -8.40 8.23 -9.91
CA PHE A 189 -7.40 9.29 -9.74
C PHE A 189 -7.78 10.57 -10.50
N ASP A 190 -8.27 10.44 -11.74
CA ASP A 190 -8.64 11.60 -12.56
C ASP A 190 -9.88 12.31 -11.99
N ARG A 191 -10.78 11.56 -11.34
CA ARG A 191 -12.01 12.09 -10.73
C ARG A 191 -11.76 12.73 -9.36
N GLU A 192 -11.01 12.05 -8.49
CA GLU A 192 -10.96 12.38 -7.06
C GLU A 192 -9.63 12.99 -6.60
N ILE A 193 -8.52 12.75 -7.33
CA ILE A 193 -7.16 13.05 -6.83
C ILE A 193 -6.51 14.21 -7.55
N VAL A 194 -6.47 14.19 -8.89
CA VAL A 194 -5.78 15.23 -9.67
C VAL A 194 -6.39 16.63 -9.50
N THR A 195 -7.67 16.68 -9.11
CA THR A 195 -8.41 17.93 -8.85
C THR A 195 -8.09 18.54 -7.49
N LEU A 196 -7.44 17.81 -6.58
CA LEU A 196 -7.10 18.30 -5.25
C LEU A 196 -5.88 19.23 -5.33
N ALA A 197 -5.94 20.35 -4.59
CA ALA A 197 -4.76 21.17 -4.37
C ALA A 197 -3.68 20.36 -3.62
N PRO A 198 -2.38 20.67 -3.80
CA PRO A 198 -1.32 20.07 -3.01
C PRO A 198 -1.65 20.10 -1.50
N PRO A 199 -1.47 18.98 -0.79
CA PRO A 199 -1.88 18.91 0.60
C PRO A 199 -1.00 19.81 1.47
N ARG A 200 -1.62 20.46 2.46
CA ARG A 200 -0.87 21.17 3.50
C ARG A 200 -0.37 20.15 4.52
N VAL A 201 0.90 19.78 4.43
CA VAL A 201 1.52 18.93 5.44
C VAL A 201 1.99 19.82 6.59
N SER A 202 1.54 19.51 7.80
CA SER A 202 1.96 20.19 9.04
C SER A 202 3.42 19.82 9.34
N GLY A 203 4.34 20.37 8.55
CA GLY A 203 5.72 19.89 8.47
C GLY A 203 6.74 20.95 8.05
N ALA A 204 6.43 22.24 8.23
CA ALA A 204 7.44 23.30 8.28
C ALA A 204 6.84 24.54 8.95
N GLN A 205 7.20 24.80 10.21
CA GLN A 205 7.31 26.20 10.61
C GLN A 205 8.39 26.79 9.71
N THR A 206 7.97 27.60 8.75
CA THR A 206 8.85 28.56 8.11
C THR A 206 9.42 29.44 9.23
N GLY A 207 10.68 29.18 9.59
CA GLY A 207 11.48 30.06 10.40
C GLY A 207 11.75 31.35 9.63
N LEU A 208 10.73 32.18 9.50
CA LEU A 208 10.81 33.57 9.05
C LEU A 208 10.14 34.45 10.10
N ARG A 209 10.89 34.70 11.18
CA ARG A 209 10.90 35.96 11.91
C ARG A 209 12.38 36.25 12.15
N GLY A 210 12.99 37.23 11.51
CA GLY A 210 12.57 38.63 11.51
C GLY A 210 13.50 39.34 12.50
N SER A 211 14.35 40.20 11.94
CA SER A 211 15.42 40.99 12.55
C SER A 211 15.15 41.52 13.96
N ARG A 212 16.19 41.47 14.81
CA ARG A 212 16.64 42.60 15.63
C ARG A 212 18.15 42.52 15.81
#